data_AF-A0A970QNN9-F1
#
_entry.id   AF-A0A970QNN9-F1
#
_cell.length_a   1.000
_cell.length_b   1.000
_cell.length_c   1.000
_cell.angle_alpha   90.00
_cell.angle_beta   90.00
_cell.angle_gamma   90.00
#
_symmetry.space_group_name_H-M   'P 1'
#
loop_
_entity.id
_entity.type
_entity.pdbx_description
1 polymer ?
#
loop_
_entity_poly.entity_id
_entity_poly.type
_entity_poly.pdbx_seq_one_letter_code
_entity_poly.pdbx_strand_id
1 'polypeptide(L)'
;METKLIKLRKFNLVMGALHLVQGVLMLILATTIIQKISEFSPQIRQFYITYNVTTQSLETVGRDLFKLPFGIFVALFLLISAAAHALISLPPKLNAIYNRDLQQGINKFRWFEYALSSSVMIVLIATLFGIYDIASLLLIFIVNAAMNLFGLVMEQLNAKRTDGKLDWGPFVWGSIAGLAPWAAIILYMTGTGNYDSVPWFVWAIVITYFVAFNTFPVNMILQYKKIGKWKDYLYGERTYIVLSLVAKSILAWLVLFGAMQP
;
A
#
# COMPACT_ATOMS: atom_id res chain seq x y z
N MET A 1 -0.28 -19.79 24.70
CA MET A 1 -0.82 -19.13 23.49
C MET A 1 -1.67 -17.92 23.86
N GLU A 2 -2.65 -18.09 24.74
CA GLU A 2 -3.60 -17.05 25.18
C GLU A 2 -2.95 -15.72 25.63
N THR A 3 -1.94 -15.75 26.51
CA THR A 3 -1.22 -14.54 26.95
C THR A 3 -0.60 -13.77 25.78
N LYS A 4 -0.11 -14.47 24.74
CA LYS A 4 0.46 -13.82 23.55
C LYS A 4 -0.63 -13.12 22.73
N LEU A 5 -1.82 -13.71 22.62
CA LEU A 5 -2.98 -13.14 21.91
C LEU A 5 -3.55 -11.92 22.64
N ILE A 6 -3.63 -11.95 23.97
CA ILE A 6 -4.04 -10.79 24.79
C ILE A 6 -3.06 -9.62 24.58
N LYS A 7 -1.74 -9.90 24.62
CA LYS A 7 -0.72 -8.87 24.35
C LYS A 7 -0.81 -8.35 22.91
N LEU A 8 -1.11 -9.22 21.94
CA LEU A 8 -1.26 -8.82 20.54
C LEU A 8 -2.51 -7.96 20.30
N ARG A 9 -3.61 -8.22 21.03
CA ARG A 9 -4.80 -7.37 21.02
C ARG A 9 -4.48 -5.96 21.52
N LYS A 10 -3.79 -5.85 22.67
CA LYS A 10 -3.32 -4.55 23.19
C LYS A 10 -2.40 -3.84 22.19
N PHE A 11 -1.51 -4.58 21.56
CA PHE A 11 -0.61 -4.05 20.54
C PHE A 11 -1.36 -3.50 19.32
N ASN A 12 -2.35 -4.23 18.80
CA ASN A 12 -3.20 -3.74 17.71
C ASN A 12 -3.97 -2.47 18.10
N LEU A 13 -4.48 -2.36 19.34
CA LEU A 13 -5.14 -1.13 19.80
C LEU A 13 -4.19 0.08 19.79
N VAL A 14 -2.97 -0.09 20.31
CA VAL A 14 -1.96 0.99 20.30
C VAL A 14 -1.61 1.39 18.87
N MET A 15 -1.36 0.42 18.00
CA MET A 15 -0.99 0.69 16.60
C MET A 15 -2.15 1.32 15.81
N GLY A 16 -3.39 0.88 16.05
CA GLY A 16 -4.59 1.50 15.51
C GLY A 16 -4.78 2.95 15.98
N ALA A 17 -4.53 3.23 17.26
CA ALA A 17 -4.58 4.59 17.79
C ALA A 17 -3.51 5.50 17.17
N LEU A 18 -2.28 5.00 16.98
CA LEU A 18 -1.21 5.74 16.30
C LEU A 18 -1.58 6.06 14.84
N HIS A 19 -2.17 5.10 14.12
CA HIS A 19 -2.70 5.34 12.78
C HIS A 19 -3.83 6.37 12.78
N LEU A 20 -4.75 6.30 13.74
CA LEU A 20 -5.88 7.22 13.85
C LEU A 20 -5.39 8.66 14.10
N VAL A 21 -4.48 8.85 15.07
CA VAL A 21 -3.91 10.15 15.38
C VAL A 21 -3.21 10.74 14.17
N GLN A 22 -2.38 9.95 13.47
CA GLN A 22 -1.73 10.42 12.25
C GLN A 22 -2.73 10.72 11.12
N GLY A 23 -3.75 9.88 10.93
CA GLY A 23 -4.76 10.08 9.88
C GLY A 23 -5.58 11.35 10.10
N VAL A 24 -6.04 11.58 11.34
CA VAL A 24 -6.75 12.81 11.71
C VAL A 24 -5.85 14.03 11.58
N LEU A 25 -4.60 13.94 12.05
CA LEU A 25 -3.63 15.02 11.91
C LEU A 25 -3.37 15.36 10.44
N MET A 26 -3.16 14.36 9.58
CA MET A 26 -2.97 14.57 8.14
C MET A 26 -4.19 15.21 7.48
N LEU A 27 -5.40 14.80 7.87
CA LEU A 27 -6.63 15.39 7.35
C LEU A 27 -6.73 16.87 7.71
N ILE A 28 -6.45 17.23 8.97
CA ILE A 28 -6.45 18.62 9.44
C ILE A 28 -5.38 19.41 8.69
N LEU A 29 -4.14 18.89 8.64
CA LEU A 29 -3.03 19.56 7.97
C LEU A 29 -3.32 19.82 6.49
N ALA A 30 -3.86 18.83 5.78
CA ALA A 30 -4.16 18.91 4.35
C ALA A 30 -5.34 19.83 4.01
N THR A 31 -6.29 20.03 4.94
CA THR A 31 -7.52 20.79 4.66
C THR A 31 -7.55 22.18 5.26
N THR A 32 -6.76 22.43 6.32
CA THR A 32 -6.89 23.68 7.10
C THR A 32 -5.57 24.43 7.35
N ILE A 33 -4.43 23.75 7.37
CA ILE A 33 -3.16 24.36 7.83
C ILE A 33 -2.17 24.57 6.68
N ILE A 34 -1.95 23.56 5.84
CA ILE A 34 -0.90 23.59 4.82
C ILE A 34 -1.53 23.81 3.45
N GLN A 35 -1.63 25.08 3.07
CA GLN A 35 -2.22 25.49 1.80
C GLN A 35 -1.57 24.78 0.59
N LYS A 36 -0.23 24.64 0.59
CA LYS A 36 0.50 23.92 -0.47
C LYS A 36 0.04 22.47 -0.69
N ILE A 37 -0.33 21.75 0.38
CA ILE A 37 -0.83 20.38 0.27
C ILE A 37 -2.26 20.36 -0.27
N SER A 38 -3.07 21.35 0.12
CA SER A 38 -4.41 21.51 -0.44
C SER A 38 -4.38 21.89 -1.93
N GLU A 39 -3.33 22.60 -2.36
CA GLU A 39 -3.10 23.02 -3.75
C GLU A 39 -2.50 21.90 -4.60
N PHE A 40 -1.76 20.97 -4.00
CA PHE A 40 -1.27 19.78 -4.70
C PHE A 40 -2.43 18.82 -5.00
N SER A 41 -3.08 19.07 -6.14
CA SER A 41 -4.24 18.33 -6.59
C SER A 41 -4.09 17.94 -8.06
N PRO A 42 -3.35 16.83 -8.34
CA PRO A 42 -3.09 16.37 -9.69
C PRO A 42 -4.38 16.18 -10.49
N GLN A 43 -4.37 16.64 -11.75
CA GLN A 43 -5.53 16.52 -12.64
C GLN A 43 -5.56 15.12 -13.25
N ILE A 44 -6.55 14.31 -12.85
CA ILE A 44 -6.74 12.98 -13.41
C ILE A 44 -7.43 13.09 -14.76
N ARG A 45 -6.90 12.35 -15.74
CA ARG A 45 -7.30 12.41 -17.14
C ARG A 45 -7.80 11.07 -17.63
N GLN A 46 -8.65 11.13 -18.66
CA GLN A 46 -9.04 9.99 -19.46
C GLN A 46 -8.58 10.22 -20.90
N PHE A 47 -7.92 9.24 -21.49
CA PHE A 47 -7.61 9.22 -22.91
C PHE A 47 -8.64 8.41 -23.70
N TYR A 48 -9.03 8.92 -24.87
CA TYR A 48 -9.98 8.28 -25.78
C TYR A 48 -9.68 8.66 -27.23
N ILE A 49 -10.26 7.93 -28.17
CA ILE A 49 -10.06 8.15 -29.60
C ILE A 49 -11.12 9.10 -30.15
N THR A 50 -10.69 10.06 -30.97
CA THR A 50 -11.57 10.93 -31.78
C THR A 50 -11.12 10.89 -33.24
N TYR A 51 -12.06 11.00 -34.17
CA TYR A 51 -11.74 11.14 -35.58
C TYR A 51 -11.46 12.61 -35.92
N ASN A 52 -10.27 12.89 -36.44
CA ASN A 52 -9.89 14.22 -36.91
C ASN A 52 -10.15 14.32 -38.43
N VAL A 53 -11.11 15.15 -38.81
CA VAL A 53 -11.54 15.33 -40.20
C VAL A 53 -10.48 16.01 -41.08
N THR A 54 -9.57 16.77 -40.49
CA THR A 54 -8.50 17.49 -41.22
C THR A 54 -7.36 16.55 -41.57
N THR A 55 -6.95 15.68 -40.64
CA THR A 55 -5.89 14.67 -40.86
C THR A 55 -6.44 13.36 -41.41
N GLN A 56 -7.77 13.21 -41.47
CA GLN A 56 -8.49 11.99 -41.82
C GLN A 56 -8.05 10.76 -41.00
N SER A 57 -7.68 10.95 -39.74
CA SER A 57 -7.14 9.89 -38.89
C SER A 57 -7.81 9.83 -37.51
N LEU A 58 -7.64 8.69 -36.83
CA LEU A 58 -8.01 8.52 -35.42
C LEU A 58 -6.87 9.02 -34.53
N GLU A 59 -7.17 9.97 -33.66
CA GLU A 59 -6.20 10.61 -32.78
C GLU A 59 -6.58 10.37 -31.31
N THR A 60 -5.58 10.18 -30.45
CA THR A 60 -5.78 10.09 -29.00
C THR A 60 -5.92 11.48 -28.40
N VAL A 61 -7.06 11.73 -27.77
CA VAL A 61 -7.40 12.98 -27.09
C VAL A 61 -7.57 12.72 -25.59
N GLY A 62 -7.15 13.67 -24.76
CA GLY A 62 -7.34 13.62 -23.31
C GLY A 62 -8.47 14.53 -22.85
N ARG A 63 -9.30 14.06 -21.91
CA ARG A 63 -10.24 14.90 -21.15
C ARG A 63 -9.91 14.84 -19.66
N ASP A 64 -9.95 15.99 -19.03
CA ASP A 64 -9.87 16.11 -17.58
C ASP A 64 -11.12 15.52 -16.91
N LEU A 65 -10.94 14.73 -15.85
CA LEU A 65 -12.04 14.14 -15.08
C LEU A 65 -12.25 14.87 -13.76
N PHE A 66 -11.23 14.90 -12.91
CA PHE A 66 -11.28 15.52 -11.60
C PHE A 66 -9.87 15.80 -11.07
N LYS A 67 -9.77 16.75 -10.14
CA LYS A 67 -8.56 16.99 -9.39
C LYS A 67 -8.51 16.04 -8.19
N LEU A 68 -7.46 15.24 -8.09
CA LEU A 68 -7.29 14.27 -7.00
C LEU A 68 -7.06 15.01 -5.67
N PRO A 69 -7.90 14.84 -4.64
CA PRO A 69 -7.65 15.45 -3.33
C PRO A 69 -6.55 14.68 -2.59
N PHE A 70 -5.30 14.90 -3.01
CA PHE A 70 -4.14 14.09 -2.64
C PHE A 70 -3.98 13.96 -1.13
N GLY A 71 -3.99 15.08 -0.40
CA GLY A 71 -3.83 15.10 1.06
C GLY A 71 -4.95 14.35 1.80
N ILE A 72 -6.17 14.32 1.28
CA ILE A 72 -7.28 13.55 1.86
C ILE A 72 -7.01 12.05 1.69
N PHE A 73 -6.52 11.62 0.52
CA PHE A 73 -6.18 10.22 0.28
C PHE A 73 -4.97 9.75 1.10
N VAL A 74 -4.06 10.66 1.47
CA VAL A 74 -2.99 10.37 2.43
C VAL A 74 -3.55 10.03 3.81
N ALA A 75 -4.49 10.84 4.30
CA ALA A 75 -5.20 10.54 5.54
C ALA A 75 -6.00 9.22 5.42
N LEU A 76 -6.62 8.96 4.27
CA LEU A 76 -7.47 7.80 4.02
C LEU A 76 -6.73 6.47 4.27
N PHE A 77 -5.52 6.28 3.75
CA PHE A 77 -4.81 5.00 3.95
C PHE A 77 -4.43 4.76 5.42
N LEU A 78 -4.19 5.83 6.20
CA LEU A 78 -3.94 5.74 7.64
C LEU A 78 -5.23 5.36 8.39
N LEU A 79 -6.35 5.99 8.02
CA LEU A 79 -7.66 5.73 8.62
C LEU A 79 -8.17 4.32 8.31
N ILE A 80 -7.88 3.78 7.11
CA ILE A 80 -8.15 2.38 6.76
C ILE A 80 -7.41 1.43 7.72
N SER A 81 -6.12 1.66 7.98
CA SER A 81 -5.37 0.82 8.94
C SER A 81 -5.88 0.98 10.37
N ALA A 82 -6.21 2.20 10.79
CA ALA A 82 -6.80 2.46 12.11
C ALA A 82 -8.12 1.68 12.28
N ALA A 83 -8.99 1.72 11.26
CA ALA A 83 -10.25 0.99 11.26
C ALA A 83 -10.03 -0.52 11.30
N ALA A 84 -9.10 -1.07 10.53
CA ALA A 84 -8.80 -2.51 10.56
C ALA A 84 -8.27 -2.97 11.93
N HIS A 85 -7.36 -2.22 12.54
CA HIS A 85 -6.88 -2.50 13.89
C HIS A 85 -8.01 -2.44 14.93
N ALA A 86 -8.92 -1.47 14.81
CA ALA A 86 -10.10 -1.38 15.66
C ALA A 86 -11.04 -2.58 15.44
N LEU A 87 -11.29 -2.98 14.19
CA LEU A 87 -12.14 -4.12 13.84
C LEU A 87 -11.62 -5.44 14.40
N ILE A 88 -10.32 -5.68 14.40
CA ILE A 88 -9.75 -6.91 14.97
C ILE A 88 -9.59 -6.86 16.50
N SER A 89 -9.74 -5.69 17.13
CA SER A 89 -9.45 -5.51 18.55
C SER A 89 -10.66 -5.19 19.43
N LEU A 90 -11.65 -4.45 18.94
CA LEU A 90 -12.78 -3.98 19.76
C LEU A 90 -13.95 -4.98 19.75
N PRO A 91 -14.52 -5.38 18.60
CA PRO A 91 -15.67 -6.28 18.58
C PRO A 91 -15.25 -7.70 19.00
N PRO A 92 -15.84 -8.29 20.05
CA PRO A 92 -15.43 -9.60 20.55
C PRO A 92 -15.53 -10.71 19.49
N LYS A 93 -16.56 -10.67 18.65
CA LYS A 93 -16.76 -11.64 17.57
C LYS A 93 -15.64 -11.61 16.52
N LEU A 94 -15.22 -10.40 16.11
CA LEU A 94 -14.15 -10.25 15.12
C LEU A 94 -12.78 -10.58 15.72
N ASN A 95 -12.52 -10.18 16.98
CA ASN A 95 -11.30 -10.58 17.67
C ASN A 95 -11.21 -12.10 17.84
N ALA A 96 -12.31 -12.80 18.10
CA ALA A 96 -12.35 -14.26 18.16
C ALA A 96 -12.01 -14.89 16.81
N ILE A 97 -12.55 -14.36 15.70
CA ILE A 97 -12.20 -14.81 14.34
C ILE A 97 -10.71 -14.59 14.06
N TYR A 98 -10.20 -13.39 14.36
CA TYR A 98 -8.78 -13.06 14.21
C TYR A 98 -7.89 -14.04 14.99
N ASN A 99 -8.16 -14.23 16.27
CA ASN A 99 -7.38 -15.13 17.14
C ASN A 99 -7.43 -16.59 16.68
N ARG A 100 -8.57 -17.05 16.14
CA ARG A 100 -8.71 -18.40 15.58
C ARG A 100 -7.87 -18.56 14.32
N ASP A 101 -7.95 -17.60 13.40
CA ASP A 101 -7.23 -17.66 12.13
C ASP A 101 -5.70 -17.55 12.37
N LEU A 102 -5.24 -16.73 13.34
CA LEU A 102 -3.82 -16.65 13.73
C LEU A 102 -3.24 -17.99 14.20
N GLN A 103 -4.04 -18.82 14.87
CA GLN A 103 -3.61 -20.16 15.31
C GLN A 103 -3.37 -21.11 14.14
N GLN A 104 -3.97 -20.81 12.99
CA GLN A 104 -3.78 -21.53 11.72
C GLN A 104 -2.71 -20.89 10.84
N GLY A 105 -2.02 -19.85 11.33
CA GLY A 105 -1.05 -19.10 10.54
C GLY A 105 -1.68 -18.27 9.43
N ILE A 106 -2.91 -17.77 9.64
CA ILE A 106 -3.65 -16.97 8.67
C ILE A 106 -4.07 -15.64 9.30
N ASN A 107 -3.93 -14.55 8.55
CA ASN A 107 -4.54 -13.27 8.91
C ASN A 107 -5.26 -12.63 7.72
N LYS A 108 -6.56 -12.94 7.57
CA LYS A 108 -7.40 -12.40 6.50
C LYS A 108 -7.55 -10.87 6.57
N PHE A 109 -7.71 -10.34 7.77
CA PHE A 109 -7.93 -8.90 7.98
C PHE A 109 -6.75 -8.07 7.47
N ARG A 110 -5.52 -8.52 7.73
CA ARG A 110 -4.31 -7.87 7.24
C ARG A 110 -4.25 -7.81 5.72
N TRP A 111 -4.54 -8.91 5.03
CA TRP A 111 -4.49 -8.90 3.56
C TRP A 111 -5.58 -8.05 2.93
N PHE A 112 -6.80 -8.03 3.49
CA PHE A 112 -7.85 -7.13 3.01
C PHE A 112 -7.54 -5.66 3.30
N GLU A 113 -6.98 -5.37 4.48
CA GLU A 113 -6.53 -4.02 4.81
C GLU A 113 -5.42 -3.56 3.86
N TYR A 114 -4.38 -4.38 3.65
CA TYR A 114 -3.28 -4.03 2.75
C TYR A 114 -3.73 -3.94 1.29
N ALA A 115 -4.62 -4.83 0.83
CA ALA A 115 -5.17 -4.78 -0.52
C ALA A 115 -5.88 -3.45 -0.81
N LEU A 116 -6.43 -2.79 0.21
CA LEU A 116 -7.03 -1.46 0.08
C LEU A 116 -6.01 -0.34 0.33
N SER A 117 -5.37 -0.32 1.51
CA SER A 117 -4.52 0.78 1.93
C SER A 117 -3.25 0.88 1.08
N SER A 118 -2.54 -0.21 0.82
CA SER A 118 -1.33 -0.17 -0.01
C SER A 118 -1.64 0.15 -1.49
N SER A 119 -2.85 -0.17 -1.95
CA SER A 119 -3.31 0.17 -3.31
C SER A 119 -3.62 1.66 -3.44
N VAL A 120 -4.22 2.27 -2.42
CA VAL A 120 -4.31 3.74 -2.33
C VAL A 120 -2.90 4.35 -2.32
N MET A 121 -1.99 3.83 -1.50
CA MET A 121 -0.63 4.33 -1.39
C MET A 121 0.12 4.31 -2.74
N ILE A 122 0.09 3.18 -3.47
CA ILE A 122 0.83 3.07 -4.74
C ILE A 122 0.20 3.90 -5.85
N VAL A 123 -1.12 4.14 -5.83
CA VAL A 123 -1.78 5.11 -6.73
C VAL A 123 -1.28 6.53 -6.45
N LEU A 124 -1.20 6.93 -5.18
CA LEU A 124 -0.64 8.24 -4.80
C LEU A 124 0.81 8.36 -5.25
N ILE A 125 1.64 7.35 -4.99
CA ILE A 125 3.03 7.29 -5.46
C ILE A 125 3.07 7.43 -6.99
N ALA A 126 2.28 6.65 -7.74
CA ALA A 126 2.24 6.73 -9.20
C ALA A 126 1.92 8.14 -9.72
N THR A 127 0.98 8.85 -9.10
CA THR A 127 0.67 10.24 -9.46
C THR A 127 1.79 11.22 -9.12
N LEU A 128 2.61 10.96 -8.09
CA LEU A 128 3.82 11.78 -7.83
C LEU A 128 4.84 11.69 -8.98
N PHE A 129 4.82 10.61 -9.76
CA PHE A 129 5.72 10.39 -10.90
C PHE A 129 5.03 10.60 -12.26
N GLY A 130 3.91 11.33 -12.30
CA GLY A 130 3.30 11.76 -13.57
C GLY A 130 2.30 10.80 -14.20
N ILE A 131 1.94 9.70 -13.52
CA ILE A 131 0.88 8.80 -14.00
C ILE A 131 -0.48 9.40 -13.61
N TYR A 132 -1.13 10.09 -14.56
CA TYR A 132 -2.41 10.78 -14.32
C TYR A 132 -3.60 10.15 -15.08
N ASP A 133 -3.35 9.14 -15.90
CA ASP A 133 -4.39 8.43 -16.62
C ASP A 133 -5.21 7.53 -15.69
N ILE A 134 -6.54 7.70 -15.70
CA ILE A 134 -7.46 6.95 -14.83
C ILE A 134 -7.39 5.44 -15.07
N ALA A 135 -7.21 4.99 -16.31
CA ALA A 135 -7.15 3.56 -16.62
C ALA A 135 -5.87 2.93 -16.03
N SER A 136 -4.74 3.59 -16.20
CA SER A 136 -3.45 3.18 -15.63
C SER A 136 -3.50 3.14 -14.10
N LEU A 137 -4.07 4.16 -13.45
CA LEU A 137 -4.22 4.20 -12.00
C LEU A 137 -5.15 3.11 -11.47
N LEU A 138 -6.25 2.82 -12.17
CA LEU A 138 -7.14 1.70 -11.83
C LEU A 138 -6.42 0.36 -11.92
N LEU A 139 -5.66 0.12 -12.98
CA LEU A 139 -4.90 -1.13 -13.15
C LEU A 139 -3.81 -1.28 -12.09
N ILE A 140 -3.09 -0.21 -11.76
CA ILE A 140 -2.11 -0.16 -10.67
C ILE A 140 -2.76 -0.51 -9.33
N PHE A 141 -3.93 0.06 -9.05
CA PHE A 141 -4.68 -0.24 -7.84
C PHE A 141 -5.05 -1.73 -7.76
N ILE A 142 -5.63 -2.28 -8.83
CA ILE A 142 -6.12 -3.66 -8.86
C ILE A 142 -4.97 -4.67 -8.81
N VAL A 143 -3.87 -4.45 -9.53
CA VAL A 143 -2.73 -5.37 -9.53
C VAL A 143 -2.01 -5.38 -8.18
N ASN A 144 -1.92 -4.22 -7.50
CA ASN A 144 -1.37 -4.16 -6.15
C ASN A 144 -2.31 -4.80 -5.11
N ALA A 145 -3.63 -4.65 -5.28
CA ALA A 145 -4.59 -5.39 -4.46
C ALA A 145 -4.43 -6.90 -4.66
N ALA A 146 -4.27 -7.35 -5.91
CA ALA A 146 -4.05 -8.75 -6.25
C ALA A 146 -2.77 -9.32 -5.61
N MET A 147 -1.66 -8.57 -5.58
CA MET A 147 -0.45 -8.97 -4.85
C MET A 147 -0.77 -9.34 -3.38
N ASN A 148 -1.55 -8.51 -2.68
CA ASN A 148 -1.91 -8.78 -1.29
C ASN A 148 -2.82 -10.00 -1.15
N LEU A 149 -3.75 -10.19 -2.10
CA LEU A 149 -4.60 -11.37 -2.12
C LEU A 149 -3.80 -12.65 -2.41
N PHE A 150 -2.73 -12.59 -3.20
CA PHE A 150 -1.80 -13.72 -3.34
C PHE A 150 -1.08 -14.05 -2.04
N GLY A 151 -0.78 -13.04 -1.20
CA GLY A 151 -0.32 -13.26 0.16
C GLY A 151 -1.33 -14.02 1.02
N LEU A 152 -2.62 -13.71 0.88
CA LEU A 152 -3.68 -14.47 1.56
C LEU A 152 -3.76 -15.91 1.04
N VAL A 153 -3.68 -16.12 -0.27
CA VAL A 153 -3.66 -17.46 -0.88
C VAL A 153 -2.45 -18.25 -0.37
N MET A 154 -1.28 -17.63 -0.26
CA MET A 154 -0.07 -18.25 0.31
C MET A 154 -0.32 -18.79 1.73
N GLU A 155 -1.01 -18.02 2.58
CA GLU A 155 -1.43 -18.45 3.93
C GLU A 155 -2.45 -19.58 3.90
N GLN A 156 -3.53 -19.44 3.15
CA GLN A 156 -4.61 -20.42 3.12
C GLN A 156 -4.19 -21.76 2.51
N LEU A 157 -3.40 -21.73 1.44
CA LEU A 157 -2.96 -22.94 0.74
C LEU A 157 -1.99 -23.75 1.60
N ASN A 158 -1.02 -23.07 2.23
CA ASN A 158 0.02 -23.75 3.01
C ASN A 158 -0.42 -24.10 4.43
N ALA A 159 -1.43 -23.43 5.01
CA ALA A 159 -1.99 -23.81 6.31
C ALA A 159 -2.66 -25.20 6.29
N LYS A 160 -3.14 -25.64 5.13
CA LYS A 160 -3.81 -26.94 4.94
C LYS A 160 -2.87 -28.09 4.59
N ARG A 161 -1.59 -27.80 4.32
CA ARG A 161 -0.62 -28.80 3.87
C ARG A 161 -0.02 -29.56 5.04
N THR A 162 -0.02 -30.88 4.94
CA THR A 162 0.53 -31.82 5.95
C THR A 162 1.79 -32.53 5.49
N ASP A 163 2.14 -32.43 4.20
CA ASP A 163 3.29 -33.09 3.56
C ASP A 163 4.62 -32.36 3.80
N GLY A 164 4.59 -31.22 4.50
CA GLY A 164 5.77 -30.40 4.81
C GLY A 164 6.34 -29.63 3.61
N LYS A 165 5.78 -29.78 2.41
CA LYS A 165 6.26 -29.13 1.19
C LYS A 165 5.50 -27.83 0.97
N LEU A 166 6.21 -26.71 1.06
CA LEU A 166 5.62 -25.40 0.82
C LEU A 166 5.38 -25.16 -0.67
N ASP A 167 4.20 -24.67 -0.99
CA ASP A 167 3.85 -24.18 -2.32
C ASP A 167 4.10 -22.67 -2.39
N TRP A 168 5.14 -22.29 -3.13
CA TRP A 168 5.56 -20.91 -3.32
C TRP A 168 4.89 -20.24 -4.53
N GLY A 169 4.04 -20.95 -5.29
CA GLY A 169 3.36 -20.39 -6.45
C GLY A 169 2.66 -19.06 -6.16
N PRO A 170 1.80 -18.97 -5.11
CA PRO A 170 1.15 -17.72 -4.75
C PRO A 170 2.13 -16.58 -4.45
N PHE A 171 3.24 -16.87 -3.76
CA PHE A 171 4.27 -15.86 -3.48
C PHE A 171 4.92 -15.32 -4.76
N VAL A 172 5.21 -16.18 -5.74
CA VAL A 172 5.78 -15.79 -7.04
C VAL A 172 4.80 -14.92 -7.83
N TRP A 173 3.53 -15.32 -7.92
CA TRP A 173 2.50 -14.53 -8.62
C TRP A 173 2.25 -13.19 -7.93
N GLY A 174 2.24 -13.18 -6.60
CA GLY A 174 2.19 -11.95 -5.82
C GLY A 174 3.38 -11.04 -6.11
N SER A 175 4.59 -11.59 -6.21
CA SER A 175 5.80 -10.81 -6.51
C SER A 175 5.73 -10.17 -7.90
N ILE A 176 5.27 -10.91 -8.92
CA ILE A 176 5.09 -10.38 -10.28
C ILE A 176 4.06 -9.24 -10.28
N ALA A 177 2.90 -9.46 -9.64
CA ALA A 177 1.86 -8.44 -9.50
C ALA A 177 2.37 -7.21 -8.73
N GLY A 178 3.15 -7.42 -7.67
CA GLY A 178 3.72 -6.37 -6.83
C GLY A 178 4.77 -5.52 -7.54
N LEU A 179 5.53 -6.10 -8.48
CA LEU A 179 6.55 -5.38 -9.26
C LEU A 179 5.97 -4.57 -10.43
N ALA A 180 4.77 -4.91 -10.92
CA ALA A 180 4.18 -4.24 -12.07
C ALA A 180 3.95 -2.73 -11.89
N PRO A 181 3.41 -2.22 -10.75
CA PRO A 181 3.31 -0.78 -10.51
C PRO A 181 4.68 -0.07 -10.49
N TRP A 182 5.71 -0.72 -9.94
CA TRP A 182 7.06 -0.15 -9.89
C TRP A 182 7.67 -0.02 -11.28
N ALA A 183 7.44 -0.99 -12.16
CA ALA A 183 7.85 -0.90 -13.56
C ALA A 183 7.20 0.31 -14.25
N ALA A 184 5.90 0.53 -14.05
CA ALA A 184 5.20 1.70 -14.59
C ALA A 184 5.77 3.02 -14.05
N ILE A 185 6.00 3.11 -12.74
CA ILE A 185 6.61 4.30 -12.11
C ILE A 185 8.00 4.59 -12.67
N ILE A 186 8.85 3.57 -12.82
CA ILE A 186 10.20 3.72 -13.36
C ILE A 186 10.16 4.19 -14.81
N LEU A 187 9.25 3.65 -15.64
CA LEU A 187 9.09 4.06 -17.04
C LEU A 187 8.76 5.56 -17.15
N TYR A 188 7.84 6.05 -16.30
CA TYR A 188 7.48 7.48 -16.29
C TYR A 188 8.63 8.35 -15.75
N MET A 189 9.27 7.94 -14.65
CA MET A 189 10.36 8.69 -14.04
C MET A 189 11.58 8.82 -14.98
N THR A 190 11.86 7.80 -15.79
CA THR A 190 13.02 7.76 -16.69
C THR A 190 12.72 8.27 -18.10
N GLY A 191 11.46 8.55 -18.43
CA GLY A 191 11.02 8.99 -19.75
C GLY A 191 11.63 10.32 -20.22
N THR A 192 12.15 11.14 -19.31
CA THR A 192 12.81 12.42 -19.68
C THR A 192 14.11 12.24 -20.46
N GLY A 193 14.80 11.10 -20.33
CA GLY A 193 16.13 10.87 -20.92
C GLY A 193 17.27 11.73 -20.36
N ASN A 194 16.97 12.81 -19.63
CA ASN A 194 17.91 13.69 -18.96
C ASN A 194 17.80 13.56 -17.43
N TYR A 195 18.53 12.60 -16.87
CA TYR A 195 18.45 12.26 -15.44
C TYR A 195 19.00 13.34 -14.51
N ASP A 196 19.90 14.20 -15.00
CA ASP A 196 20.46 15.32 -14.22
C ASP A 196 19.42 16.39 -13.88
N SER A 197 18.31 16.43 -14.63
CA SER A 197 17.21 17.36 -14.41
C SER A 197 16.21 16.89 -13.35
N VAL A 198 16.27 15.61 -12.95
CA VAL A 198 15.35 15.05 -11.95
C VAL A 198 15.87 15.40 -10.55
N PRO A 199 15.09 16.14 -9.72
CA PRO A 199 15.54 16.52 -8.38
C PRO A 199 15.91 15.31 -7.52
N TRP A 200 16.98 15.41 -6.74
CA TRP A 200 17.50 14.29 -5.93
C TRP A 200 16.45 13.69 -4.97
N PHE A 201 15.52 14.51 -4.46
CA PHE A 201 14.49 14.06 -3.52
C PHE A 201 13.49 13.11 -4.17
N VAL A 202 13.28 13.22 -5.48
CA VAL A 202 12.40 12.33 -6.27
C VAL A 202 12.96 10.89 -6.23
N TRP A 203 14.27 10.75 -6.46
CA TRP A 203 14.98 9.47 -6.35
C TRP A 203 14.95 8.90 -4.93
N ALA A 204 15.22 9.76 -3.93
CA ALA A 204 15.20 9.35 -2.53
C ALA A 204 13.83 8.80 -2.11
N ILE A 205 12.74 9.44 -2.55
CA ILE A 205 11.36 8.99 -2.29
C ILE A 205 11.10 7.61 -2.91
N VAL A 206 11.40 7.42 -4.20
CA VAL A 206 11.19 6.11 -4.88
C VAL A 206 11.96 5.00 -4.18
N ILE A 207 13.25 5.21 -3.94
CA ILE A 207 14.12 4.19 -3.34
C ILE A 207 13.63 3.85 -1.93
N THR A 208 13.29 4.85 -1.13
CA THR A 208 12.80 4.65 0.24
C THR A 208 11.53 3.80 0.25
N TYR A 209 10.55 4.10 -0.61
CA TYR A 209 9.33 3.28 -0.68
C TYR A 209 9.56 1.91 -1.26
N PHE A 210 10.41 1.79 -2.28
CA PHE A 210 10.72 0.50 -2.85
C PHE A 210 11.35 -0.42 -1.81
N VAL A 211 12.29 0.10 -1.02
CA VAL A 211 12.90 -0.64 0.11
C VAL A 211 11.84 -0.98 1.15
N ALA A 212 11.03 0.00 1.59
CA ALA A 212 9.97 -0.23 2.57
C ALA A 212 8.98 -1.30 2.10
N PHE A 213 8.56 -1.27 0.83
CA PHE A 213 7.67 -2.25 0.20
C PHE A 213 8.27 -3.65 0.21
N ASN A 214 9.56 -3.78 -0.11
CA ASN A 214 10.25 -5.09 -0.13
C ASN A 214 10.48 -5.70 1.26
N THR A 215 10.34 -4.93 2.35
CA THR A 215 10.38 -5.51 3.70
C THR A 215 9.21 -6.46 3.98
N PHE A 216 8.05 -6.25 3.35
CA PHE A 216 6.85 -7.08 3.52
C PHE A 216 7.01 -8.50 2.95
N PRO A 217 7.40 -8.71 1.67
CA PRO A 217 7.65 -10.05 1.15
C PRO A 217 8.84 -10.72 1.84
N VAL A 218 9.86 -9.97 2.27
CA VAL A 218 10.95 -10.53 3.10
C VAL A 218 10.42 -11.09 4.42
N ASN A 219 9.52 -10.37 5.11
CA ASN A 219 8.86 -10.87 6.31
C ASN A 219 8.11 -12.19 6.05
N MET A 220 7.43 -12.30 4.89
CA MET A 220 6.77 -13.53 4.47
C MET A 220 7.77 -14.67 4.24
N ILE A 221 8.86 -14.42 3.52
CA ILE A 221 9.91 -15.43 3.25
C ILE A 221 10.46 -15.96 4.57
N LEU A 222 10.80 -15.07 5.51
CA LEU A 222 11.35 -15.46 6.82
C LEU A 222 10.35 -16.30 7.63
N GLN A 223 9.06 -15.94 7.59
CA GLN A 223 7.96 -16.67 8.22
C GLN A 223 7.83 -18.09 7.66
N TYR A 224 7.80 -18.25 6.34
CA TYR A 224 7.63 -19.56 5.70
C TYR A 224 8.89 -20.42 5.77
N LYS A 225 10.08 -19.82 5.67
CA LYS A 225 11.35 -20.52 5.88
C LYS A 225 11.66 -20.77 7.36
N LYS A 226 10.84 -20.25 8.30
CA LYS A 226 11.00 -20.42 9.75
C LYS A 226 12.41 -20.04 10.24
N ILE A 227 12.95 -18.93 9.75
CA ILE A 227 14.31 -18.48 10.06
C ILE A 227 14.31 -17.66 11.36
N GLY A 228 15.19 -17.98 12.32
CA GLY A 228 15.34 -17.21 13.55
C GLY A 228 14.04 -17.09 14.37
N LYS A 229 13.64 -15.85 14.70
CA LYS A 229 12.41 -15.57 15.49
C LYS A 229 11.12 -15.82 14.70
N TRP A 230 11.19 -15.87 13.38
CA TRP A 230 10.04 -16.14 12.49
C TRP A 230 9.56 -17.59 12.50
N LYS A 231 10.19 -18.46 13.29
CA LYS A 231 9.63 -19.77 13.68
C LYS A 231 8.26 -19.63 14.36
N ASP A 232 8.03 -18.52 15.08
CA ASP A 232 6.73 -18.18 15.67
C ASP A 232 5.95 -17.27 14.72
N TYR A 233 4.79 -17.73 14.22
CA TYR A 233 3.92 -16.94 13.34
C TYR A 233 3.53 -15.59 13.96
N LEU A 234 3.32 -15.54 15.28
CA LEU A 234 2.96 -14.30 15.98
C LEU A 234 4.11 -13.27 16.01
N TYR A 235 5.34 -13.69 15.73
CA TYR A 235 6.45 -12.76 15.51
C TYR A 235 6.35 -12.11 14.13
N GLY A 236 6.06 -12.90 13.09
CA GLY A 236 5.81 -12.39 11.73
C GLY A 236 4.63 -11.43 11.68
N GLU A 237 3.53 -11.75 12.38
CA GLU A 237 2.36 -10.89 12.52
C GLU A 237 2.70 -9.55 13.20
N ARG A 238 3.45 -9.56 14.31
CA ARG A 238 3.91 -8.31 14.95
C ARG A 238 4.79 -7.49 14.01
N THR A 239 5.64 -8.16 13.24
CA THR A 239 6.52 -7.50 12.28
C THR A 239 5.70 -6.81 11.19
N TYR A 240 4.68 -7.47 10.62
CA TYR A 240 3.76 -6.84 9.67
C TYR A 240 3.08 -5.59 10.23
N ILE A 241 2.59 -5.65 11.48
CA ILE A 241 1.96 -4.50 12.13
C ILE A 241 2.94 -3.32 12.25
N VAL A 242 4.19 -3.57 12.65
CA VAL A 242 5.23 -2.53 12.73
C VAL A 242 5.57 -1.98 11.35
N LEU A 243 5.79 -2.84 10.37
CA LEU A 243 6.10 -2.44 8.99
C LEU A 243 4.97 -1.58 8.41
N SER A 244 3.71 -1.94 8.66
CA SER A 244 2.54 -1.15 8.25
C SER A 244 2.56 0.25 8.84
N LEU A 245 2.77 0.38 10.16
CA LEU A 245 2.85 1.70 10.79
C LEU A 245 4.01 2.52 10.21
N VAL A 246 5.20 1.94 10.15
CA VAL A 246 6.41 2.64 9.69
C VAL A 246 6.27 3.08 8.24
N ALA A 247 5.91 2.18 7.32
CA ALA A 247 5.80 2.50 5.90
C ALA A 247 4.72 3.56 5.63
N LYS A 248 3.55 3.46 6.28
CA LYS A 248 2.47 4.43 6.14
C LYS A 248 2.82 5.80 6.73
N SER A 249 3.50 5.81 7.87
CA SER A 249 3.97 7.06 8.49
C SER A 249 4.98 7.73 7.56
N ILE A 250 5.97 6.99 7.08
CA ILE A 250 6.97 7.49 6.12
C ILE A 250 6.27 8.11 4.90
N LEU A 251 5.24 7.45 4.32
CA LEU A 251 4.43 8.01 3.22
C LEU A 251 3.71 9.29 3.55
N ALA A 252 2.98 9.30 4.66
CA ALA A 252 2.23 10.47 5.02
C ALA A 252 3.13 11.71 5.22
N TRP A 253 4.27 11.51 5.88
CA TRP A 253 5.21 12.61 6.16
C TRP A 253 6.07 12.99 4.95
N LEU A 254 6.55 12.03 4.15
CA LEU A 254 7.32 12.36 2.94
C LEU A 254 6.47 13.08 1.90
N VAL A 255 5.17 12.77 1.78
CA VAL A 255 4.27 13.57 0.94
C VAL A 255 4.20 15.00 1.47
N LEU A 256 4.00 15.15 2.77
CA LEU A 256 3.89 16.46 3.40
C LEU A 256 5.16 17.31 3.14
N PHE A 257 6.34 16.74 3.33
CA PHE A 257 7.61 17.42 3.05
C PHE A 257 7.89 17.60 1.56
N GLY A 258 7.54 16.61 0.73
CA GLY A 258 7.70 16.65 -0.73
C GLY A 258 6.83 17.73 -1.38
N ALA A 259 5.58 17.88 -0.96
CA ALA A 259 4.68 18.95 -1.41
C ALA A 259 5.15 20.37 -0.97
N MET A 260 6.12 20.46 -0.05
CA MET A 260 6.74 21.71 0.35
C MET A 260 8.02 22.03 -0.43
N GLN A 261 8.56 21.07 -1.20
CA GLN A 261 9.70 21.30 -2.10
C GLN A 261 9.25 22.07 -3.36
N PRO A 262 10.17 22.77 -4.05
CA PRO A 262 9.87 23.56 -5.26
C PRO A 262 9.23 22.76 -6.39
#